data_AF-A0A1H9T4W0-F1
#
_entry.id   AF-A0A1H9T4W0-F1
#
_cell.length_a   1.000
_cell.length_b   1.000
_cell.length_c   1.000
_cell.angle_alpha   90.00
_cell.angle_beta   90.00
_cell.angle_gamma   90.00
#
_symmetry.space_group_name_H-M   'P 1'
#
loop_
_entity.id
_entity.type
_entity.pdbx_description
1 polymer ?
#
loop_
_entity_poly.entity_id
_entity_poly.type
_entity_poly.pdbx_seq_one_letter_code
_entity_poly.pdbx_strand_id
1 'polypeptide(L)' 'MLGSLLSGLRVIPVGDEEAKAASALLTGAGLHGHKCAIDAAMAEAALRQQRPVVMLTYDVDDIADMAKLCGDRVRLVAV' A
#
# COMPACT_ATOMS: atom_id res chain seq x y z
N MET A 1 -20.96 15.83 11.16
CA MET A 1 -20.02 15.22 12.13
C MET A 1 -18.94 14.33 11.47
N LEU A 2 -18.58 14.52 10.19
CA LEU A 2 -17.43 13.83 9.58
C LEU A 2 -16.12 14.63 9.70
N GLY A 3 -16.20 15.96 9.84
CA GLY A 3 -15.02 16.84 9.84
C GLY A 3 -14.03 16.61 11.00
N SER A 4 -14.49 16.14 12.16
CA SER A 4 -13.62 15.82 13.31
C SER A 4 -12.97 14.43 13.21
N LEU A 5 -13.53 13.51 12.43
CA LEU A 5 -12.94 12.18 12.20
C LEU A 5 -11.79 12.25 11.19
N LEU A 6 -11.92 13.12 10.18
CA LEU A 6 -10.92 13.26 9.12
C LEU A 6 -9.76 14.18 9.50
N SER A 7 -9.85 14.94 10.59
CA SER A 7 -8.81 15.89 10.99
C SER A 7 -7.48 15.23 11.41
N GLY A 8 -7.52 13.94 11.77
CA GLY A 8 -6.32 13.13 12.07
C GLY A 8 -5.76 12.35 10.87
N LEU A 9 -6.40 12.45 9.69
CA LEU A 9 -6.02 11.69 8.49
C LEU A 9 -5.20 12.56 7.55
N ARG A 10 -4.11 11.98 7.03
CA ARG A 10 -3.35 12.55 5.92
C ARG A 10 -3.67 11.78 4.65
N VAL A 11 -4.25 12.47 3.67
CA VAL A 11 -4.42 11.92 2.32
C VAL A 11 -3.15 12.17 1.53
N ILE A 12 -2.59 11.12 0.94
CA ILE A 12 -1.39 11.19 0.10
C ILE A 12 -1.84 11.00 -1.35
N PRO A 13 -1.51 11.92 -2.27
CA PRO A 13 -1.86 11.75 -3.68
C PRO A 13 -1.00 10.66 -4.32
N VAL A 14 -1.58 9.98 -5.31
CA VAL A 14 -0.87 9.08 -6.23
C VAL A 14 -0.81 9.79 -7.58
N GLY A 15 0.36 10.30 -7.94
CA GLY A 15 0.62 10.93 -9.23
C GLY A 15 1.27 9.95 -10.21
N ASP A 16 1.70 10.47 -11.36
CA ASP A 16 2.27 9.67 -12.44
C ASP A 16 3.53 8.90 -12.01
N GLU A 17 4.39 9.51 -11.20
CA GLU A 17 5.63 8.87 -10.75
C GLU A 17 5.36 7.79 -9.69
N GLU A 18 4.43 8.04 -8.76
CA GLU A 18 3.98 7.02 -7.80
C GLU A 18 3.31 5.85 -8.53
N ALA A 19 2.48 6.12 -9.54
CA ALA A 19 1.84 5.09 -10.34
C ALA A 19 2.87 4.24 -11.13
N LYS A 20 3.90 4.86 -11.70
CA LYS A 20 5.00 4.14 -12.37
C LYS A 20 5.79 3.28 -11.37
N ALA A 21 6.09 3.80 -10.19
CA ALA A 21 6.79 3.05 -9.15
C ALA A 21 5.96 1.85 -8.65
N ALA A 22 4.66 2.03 -8.44
CA ALA A 22 3.73 0.95 -8.13
C ALA A 22 3.70 -0.12 -9.22
N SER A 23 3.65 0.28 -10.50
CA SER A 23 3.70 -0.65 -11.64
C SER A 23 5.01 -1.45 -11.69
N ALA A 24 6.14 -0.82 -11.36
CA ALA A 24 7.43 -1.49 -11.24
C ALA A 24 7.45 -2.50 -10.09
N LEU A 25 6.84 -2.19 -8.93
CA LEU A 25 6.70 -3.12 -7.82
C LEU A 25 5.89 -4.36 -8.20
N LEU A 26 4.78 -4.20 -8.93
CA LEU A 26 3.99 -5.33 -9.41
C LEU A 26 4.77 -6.25 -10.33
N THR A 27 5.43 -5.63 -11.31
CA THR A 27 6.26 -6.36 -12.28
C THR A 27 7.37 -7.13 -11.55
N GLY A 28 8.04 -6.48 -10.59
CA GLY A 28 9.10 -7.10 -9.78
C GLY A 28 8.60 -8.23 -8.86
N ALA A 29 7.36 -8.12 -8.36
CA ALA A 29 6.73 -9.15 -7.52
C ALA A 29 6.12 -10.31 -8.32
N GLY A 30 6.08 -10.22 -9.66
CA GLY A 30 5.44 -11.22 -10.52
C GLY A 30 3.93 -11.31 -10.35
N LEU A 31 3.30 -10.28 -9.78
CA LEU A 31 1.86 -10.20 -9.59
C LEU A 31 1.19 -9.61 -10.84
N HIS A 32 0.00 -10.12 -11.17
CA HIS A 32 -0.73 -9.70 -12.36
C HIS A 32 -2.23 -9.58 -12.09
N GLY A 33 -2.89 -8.72 -12.85
CA GLY A 33 -4.33 -8.49 -12.77
C GLY A 33 -4.70 -7.16 -12.13
N HIS A 34 -5.93 -6.71 -12.38
CA HIS A 34 -6.41 -5.40 -11.95
C HIS A 34 -6.60 -5.30 -10.42
N LYS A 35 -6.81 -6.42 -9.71
CA LYS A 35 -6.90 -6.44 -8.24
C LYS A 35 -5.61 -5.91 -7.59
N CYS A 36 -4.46 -6.27 -8.15
CA CYS A 36 -3.16 -5.91 -7.58
C CYS A 36 -2.74 -4.45 -7.82
N ALA A 37 -3.45 -3.67 -8.65
CA ALA A 37 -3.06 -2.30 -8.97
C ALA A 37 -3.16 -1.36 -7.75
N ILE A 38 -4.23 -1.47 -6.97
CA ILE A 38 -4.43 -0.67 -5.76
C ILE A 38 -3.43 -1.09 -4.68
N ASP A 39 -3.24 -2.40 -4.52
CA ASP A 39 -2.24 -3.01 -3.65
C ASP A 39 -0.84 -2.43 -3.88
N ALA A 40 -0.42 -2.33 -5.14
CA ALA A 40 0.86 -1.77 -5.49
C ALA A 40 0.99 -0.28 -5.16
N ALA A 41 -0.09 0.49 -5.35
CA ALA A 41 -0.12 1.90 -4.97
C ALA A 41 -0.04 2.07 -3.44
N MET A 42 -0.71 1.20 -2.67
CA MET A 42 -0.61 1.19 -1.21
C MET A 42 0.80 0.80 -0.75
N ALA A 43 1.40 -0.21 -1.40
CA ALA A 43 2.77 -0.65 -1.13
C ALA A 43 3.79 0.46 -1.45
N GLU A 44 3.69 1.12 -2.62
CA GLU A 44 4.52 2.28 -2.97
C GLU A 44 4.41 3.37 -1.88
N ALA A 45 3.18 3.77 -1.57
CA ALA A 45 2.95 4.85 -0.61
C ALA A 45 3.52 4.51 0.77
N ALA A 46 3.38 3.26 1.22
CA ALA A 46 3.93 2.76 2.46
C ALA A 46 5.47 2.73 2.45
N LEU A 47 6.07 2.23 1.37
CA LEU A 47 7.53 2.10 1.22
C LEU A 47 8.25 3.45 1.13
N ARG A 48 7.56 4.51 0.72
CA ARG A 48 8.08 5.89 0.69
C ARG A 48 8.02 6.58 2.05
N GLN A 49 7.28 6.05 3.03
CA GLN A 49 7.26 6.63 4.38
C GLN A 49 8.52 6.28 5.17
N GLN A 50 8.86 7.14 6.12
CA GLN A 50 9.94 6.85 7.06
C GLN A 50 9.52 5.73 8.02
N ARG A 51 10.40 4.75 8.24
CA ARG A 51 10.14 3.60 9.11
C ARG A 51 10.04 4.03 10.58
N PRO A 52 9.20 3.37 11.41
CA PRO A 52 8.40 2.17 11.09
C PRO A 52 7.04 2.48 10.43
N VAL A 53 6.56 1.57 9.58
CA VAL A 53 5.26 1.67 8.90
C VAL A 53 4.39 0.46 9.24
N VAL A 54 3.13 0.70 9.59
CA VAL A 54 2.11 -0.32 9.84
C VAL A 54 0.98 -0.14 8.82
N MET A 55 0.56 -1.24 8.20
CA MET A 55 -0.57 -1.27 7.28
C MET A 55 -1.65 -2.16 7.86
N LEU A 56 -2.85 -1.59 8.03
CA LEU A 56 -4.04 -2.29 8.49
C LEU A 56 -4.84 -2.74 7.26
N THR A 57 -5.21 -4.02 7.20
CA THR A 57 -6.07 -4.56 6.14
C THR A 57 -7.07 -5.54 6.73
N TYR A 58 -8.29 -5.56 6.20
CA TYR A 58 -9.31 -6.56 6.56
C TYR A 58 -9.34 -7.74 5.57
N ASP A 59 -8.75 -7.57 4.38
CA ASP A 59 -8.65 -8.62 3.37
C ASP A 59 -7.40 -9.46 3.66
N VAL A 60 -7.63 -10.73 4.01
CA VAL A 60 -6.57 -11.69 4.32
C VAL A 60 -5.84 -12.17 3.07
N ASP A 61 -6.49 -12.17 1.91
CA ASP A 61 -5.86 -12.54 0.65
C ASP A 61 -4.84 -11.47 0.25
N ASP A 62 -5.14 -10.20 0.55
CA ASP A 62 -4.24 -9.07 0.29
C ASP A 62 -2.98 -9.11 1.17
N ILE A 63 -2.99 -9.81 2.32
CA ILE A 63 -1.79 -9.93 3.18
C ILE A 63 -0.66 -10.66 2.45
N ALA A 64 -0.98 -11.72 1.71
CA ALA A 64 0.02 -12.51 1.00
C ALA A 64 0.67 -11.70 -0.13
N ASP A 65 -0.12 -10.92 -0.85
CA ASP A 65 0.37 -10.08 -1.95
C ASP A 65 1.09 -8.83 -1.43
N MET A 66 0.59 -8.22 -0.34
CA MET A 66 1.29 -7.14 0.36
C MET A 66 2.66 -7.56 0.88
N ALA A 67 2.80 -8.78 1.39
CA ALA A 67 4.09 -9.30 1.83
C ALA A 67 5.10 -9.40 0.67
N LYS A 68 4.65 -9.79 -0.53
CA LYS A 68 5.50 -9.83 -1.74
C LYS A 68 5.92 -8.42 -2.18
N LEU A 69 5.01 -7.45 -2.10
CA LEU A 69 5.25 -6.08 -2.56
C LEU A 69 6.11 -5.27 -1.59
N CYS A 70 5.86 -5.39 -0.29
CA CYS A 70 6.54 -4.59 0.74
C CYS A 70 7.80 -5.25 1.31
N GLY A 71 7.93 -6.57 1.21
CA GLY A 71 8.93 -7.34 1.94
C GLY A 71 8.78 -7.16 3.45
N ASP A 72 9.90 -7.08 4.17
CA ASP A 72 9.96 -6.89 5.63
C ASP A 72 9.89 -5.42 6.08
N ARG A 73 9.69 -4.48 5.13
CA ARG A 73 9.75 -3.04 5.40
C ARG A 73 8.45 -2.49 6.01
N VAL A 74 7.33 -3.17 5.82
CA VAL A 74 6.01 -2.78 6.31
C VAL A 74 5.44 -3.88 7.19
N ARG A 75 4.93 -3.52 8.37
CA ARG A 75 4.25 -4.47 9.25
C ARG A 75 2.77 -4.55 8.89
N LEU A 76 2.33 -5.71 8.44
CA LEU A 76 0.92 -5.99 8.12
C LEU A 76 0.16 -6.40 9.38
N VAL A 77 -1.06 -5.88 9.55
CA VAL A 77 -1.97 -6.21 10.66
C VAL A 77 -3.36 -6.43 10.08
N ALA A 78 -3.90 -7.63 10.32
CA ALA A 78 -5.30 -7.93 10.03
C ALA A 78 -6.22 -7.24 11.05
N VAL A 79 -7.30 -6.62 10.58
CA VAL A 79 -8.32 -5.96 11.42
C VAL A 79 -9.73 -6.43 11.13
#